data_AF-A0A6P1Y4J3-F1
#
_entry.id   AF-A0A6P1Y4J3-F1
#
_cell.length_a   1.000
_cell.length_b   1.000
_cell.length_c   1.000
_cell.angle_alpha   90.00
_cell.angle_beta   90.00
_cell.angle_gamma   90.00
#
_symmetry.space_group_name_H-M   'P 1'
#
loop_
_entity.id
_entity.type
_entity.pdbx_description
1 polymer ?
#
loop_
_entity_poly.entity_id
_entity_poly.type
_entity_poly.pdbx_seq_one_letter_code
_entity_poly.pdbx_strand_id
1 'polypeptide(L)'
;MRTTYPDACVGVVDFYEIYDIKHSDAGQDRYNGFGYVEKSGLSIVQVVYTETSRIHIISARPATAQERKMYYDRLRRIYHQM
;
A
#
# COMPACT_ATOMS: atom_id res chain seq x y z
N MET A 1 10.25 0.66 -10.94
CA MET A 1 9.83 0.17 -9.62
C MET A 1 10.42 1.12 -8.60
N ARG A 2 9.63 2.03 -8.02
CA ARG A 2 10.12 2.99 -7.00
C ARG A 2 10.40 2.19 -5.72
N THR A 3 11.64 2.21 -5.25
CA THR A 3 12.14 1.40 -4.12
C THR A 3 12.20 2.16 -2.80
N THR A 4 11.75 3.42 -2.75
CA THR A 4 11.70 4.21 -1.53
C THR A 4 10.33 4.07 -0.90
N TYR A 5 10.16 3.02 -0.10
CA TYR A 5 9.03 2.93 0.83
C TYR A 5 9.10 4.10 1.80
N PRO A 6 7.96 4.73 2.18
CA PRO A 6 7.93 5.68 3.29
C PRO A 6 8.61 5.07 4.51
N ASP A 7 9.40 5.84 5.25
CA ASP A 7 10.01 5.38 6.51
C ASP A 7 8.96 4.91 7.55
N ALA A 8 7.69 5.32 7.39
CA ALA A 8 6.54 4.82 8.15
C ALA A 8 6.11 3.38 7.78
N CYS A 9 6.64 2.83 6.69
CA CYS A 9 6.42 1.47 6.18
C CYS A 9 7.68 0.60 6.27
N VAL A 10 8.68 0.98 7.08
CA VAL A 10 9.86 0.15 7.38
C VAL A 10 9.40 -1.18 7.99
N GLY A 11 9.39 -2.23 7.17
CA GLY A 11 8.86 -3.56 7.50
C GLY A 11 7.73 -4.04 6.58
N VAL A 12 7.40 -3.30 5.53
CA VAL A 12 6.39 -3.68 4.53
C VAL A 12 7.03 -4.35 3.32
N VAL A 13 6.91 -5.67 3.26
CA VAL A 13 7.32 -6.48 2.10
C VAL A 13 6.16 -6.53 1.09
N ASP A 14 6.47 -6.48 -0.21
CA ASP A 14 5.53 -6.59 -1.34
C ASP A 14 4.38 -5.56 -1.41
N PHE A 15 4.67 -4.30 -1.05
CA PHE A 15 3.69 -3.23 -1.10
C PHE A 15 3.00 -3.11 -2.48
N TYR A 16 1.68 -2.98 -2.45
CA TYR A 16 0.85 -2.76 -3.63
C TYR A 16 0.24 -1.37 -3.59
N GLU A 17 0.66 -0.51 -4.49
CA GLU A 17 0.13 0.84 -4.65
C GLU A 17 -0.85 0.90 -5.83
N ILE A 18 -1.96 1.60 -5.62
CA ILE A 18 -2.97 1.90 -6.64
C ILE A 18 -3.24 3.41 -6.61
N TYR A 19 -3.08 4.08 -7.76
CA TYR A 19 -3.41 5.50 -7.91
C TYR A 19 -4.91 5.73 -7.75
N ASP A 20 -5.28 6.67 -6.88
CA ASP A 20 -6.67 7.04 -6.62
C ASP A 20 -7.09 8.23 -7.47
N ILE A 21 -7.38 7.97 -8.74
CA ILE A 21 -7.79 9.01 -9.69
C ILE A 21 -9.04 9.79 -9.24
N LYS A 22 -9.92 9.18 -8.43
CA LYS A 22 -11.16 9.81 -7.99
C LYS A 22 -10.92 10.89 -6.95
N HIS A 23 -9.88 10.74 -6.14
CA HIS A 23 -9.56 11.64 -5.06
C HIS A 23 -8.26 12.42 -5.29
N SER A 24 -7.64 12.27 -6.45
CA SER A 24 -6.46 13.04 -6.86
C SER A 24 -6.88 14.26 -7.68
N ASP A 25 -6.15 15.36 -7.52
CA ASP A 25 -6.37 16.60 -8.26
C ASP A 25 -5.02 17.23 -8.69
N ALA A 26 -5.07 18.38 -9.36
CA ALA A 26 -3.88 19.05 -9.89
C ALA A 26 -2.86 19.48 -8.81
N GLY A 27 -3.27 19.57 -7.54
CA GLY A 27 -2.40 19.95 -6.43
C GLY A 27 -1.93 18.78 -5.59
N GLN A 28 -2.64 17.65 -5.59
CA GLN A 28 -2.33 16.53 -4.71
C GLN A 28 -2.76 15.17 -5.27
N ASP A 29 -1.77 14.33 -5.55
CA ASP A 29 -1.99 12.93 -5.90
C ASP A 29 -2.28 12.09 -4.65
N ARG A 30 -3.26 11.18 -4.75
CA ARG A 30 -3.64 10.24 -3.70
C ARG A 30 -3.41 8.81 -4.15
N TYR A 31 -2.97 7.99 -3.20
CA TYR A 31 -2.67 6.59 -3.43
C TYR A 31 -3.31 5.71 -2.36
N ASN A 32 -3.79 4.55 -2.80
CA ASN A 32 -4.18 3.44 -1.93
C ASN A 32 -3.05 2.40 -1.93
N GLY A 33 -2.38 2.26 -0.79
CA GLY A 33 -1.34 1.29 -0.55
C GLY A 33 -1.84 0.09 0.26
N PHE A 34 -1.35 -1.10 -0.08
CA PHE A 34 -1.60 -2.34 0.67
C PHE A 34 -0.28 -3.02 0.98
N GLY A 35 -0.09 -3.43 2.23
CA GLY A 35 1.15 -4.09 2.60
C GLY A 35 1.08 -4.84 3.91
N TYR A 36 1.99 -5.79 4.08
CA TYR A 36 2.12 -6.59 5.29
C TYR A 36 2.98 -5.87 6.32
N VAL A 37 2.55 -5.79 7.58
CA VAL A 37 3.38 -5.20 8.66
C VAL A 37 3.91 -6.32 9.55
N GLU A 38 5.22 -6.61 9.45
CA GLU A 38 5.87 -7.70 10.18
C GLU A 38 5.83 -7.53 11.71
N LYS A 39 6.06 -6.31 12.20
CA LYS A 39 6.21 -6.05 13.65
C LYS A 39 4.91 -6.13 14.46
N SER A 40 3.74 -6.14 13.81
CA SER A 40 2.42 -6.10 14.48
C SER A 40 1.72 -7.46 14.53
N GLY A 41 2.34 -8.54 14.07
CA GLY A 41 1.80 -9.90 14.24
C GLY A 41 0.67 -10.27 13.28
N LEU A 42 0.86 -9.99 11.98
CA LEU A 42 0.06 -10.47 10.85
C LEU A 42 -1.22 -9.69 10.53
N SER A 43 -1.10 -8.45 10.04
CA SER A 43 -2.20 -7.90 9.25
C SER A 43 -1.72 -7.11 8.04
N ILE A 44 -2.44 -7.31 6.94
CA ILE A 44 -2.35 -6.44 5.78
C ILE A 44 -3.02 -5.13 6.17
N VAL A 45 -2.33 -4.01 5.96
CA VAL A 45 -2.83 -2.67 6.21
C VAL A 45 -3.17 -2.04 4.87
N GLN A 46 -4.31 -1.36 4.81
CA GLN A 46 -4.66 -0.45 3.74
C GLN A 46 -4.32 0.97 4.21
N VAL A 47 -3.56 1.69 3.39
CA VAL A 47 -3.09 3.05 3.67
C VAL A 47 -3.56 3.96 2.56
N VAL A 48 -4.16 5.10 2.90
CA VAL A 48 -4.34 6.21 1.97
C VAL A 48 -3.29 7.25 2.28
N TYR A 49 -2.53 7.68 1.28
CA TYR A 49 -1.52 8.70 1.46
C TYR A 49 -1.37 9.57 0.22
N THR A 50 -0.66 10.68 0.40
CA THR A 50 -0.22 11.55 -0.68
C THR A 50 1.28 11.71 -0.60
N GLU A 51 1.92 11.78 -1.75
CA GLU A 51 3.37 11.96 -1.83
C GLU A 51 3.66 13.20 -2.68
N THR A 52 4.21 14.23 -2.06
CA THR A 52 4.75 15.40 -2.78
C THR A 52 6.25 15.47 -2.51
N SER A 53 6.68 16.24 -1.50
CA SER A 53 8.05 16.25 -0.99
C SER A 53 8.28 15.25 0.14
N ARG A 54 7.20 14.87 0.84
CA ARG A 54 7.16 13.89 1.91
C ARG A 54 5.87 13.08 1.79
N ILE A 55 5.86 11.92 2.45
CA ILE A 55 4.68 11.06 2.50
C ILE A 55 3.79 11.49 3.65
N HIS A 56 2.56 11.84 3.32
CA HIS A 56 1.52 12.22 4.26
C HIS A 56 0.46 11.13 4.29
N ILE A 57 0.40 10.38 5.39
CA ILE A 57 -0.66 9.37 5.60
C ILE A 57 -1.96 10.11 5.92
N ILE A 58 -2.97 9.90 5.07
CA ILE A 58 -4.33 10.39 5.29
C ILE A 58 -5.09 9.41 6.19
N SER A 59 -4.96 8.11 5.93
CA SER A 59 -5.58 7.07 6.73
C SER A 59 -4.79 5.77 6.69
N ALA A 60 -4.87 4.99 7.76
CA ALA A 60 -4.32 3.65 7.84
C ALA A 60 -5.28 2.77 8.63
N ARG A 61 -5.62 1.61 8.07
CA ARG A 61 -6.53 0.65 8.73
C ARG A 61 -6.18 -0.79 8.36
N PRO A 62 -6.61 -1.77 9.17
CA PRO A 62 -6.61 -3.16 8.71
C PRO A 62 -7.35 -3.29 7.37
N ALA A 63 -6.74 -4.01 6.44
CA ALA A 63 -7.38 -4.36 5.18
C ALA A 63 -8.60 -5.25 5.46
N THR A 64 -9.67 -5.05 4.70
CA THR A 64 -10.86 -5.92 4.71
C THR A 64 -10.54 -7.31 4.18
N ALA A 65 -11.45 -8.27 4.35
CA ALA A 65 -11.27 -9.62 3.80
C ALA A 65 -11.07 -9.62 2.27
N GLN A 66 -11.80 -8.75 1.55
CA GLN A 66 -11.69 -8.64 0.09
C GLN A 66 -10.34 -8.04 -0.33
N GLU A 67 -9.88 -7.00 0.35
CA GLU A 67 -8.58 -6.38 0.08
C GLU A 67 -7.41 -7.33 0.38
N ARG A 68 -7.51 -8.11 1.47
CA ARG A 68 -6.54 -9.17 1.79
C ARG A 68 -6.49 -10.22 0.67
N LYS A 69 -7.65 -10.67 0.18
CA LYS A 69 -7.71 -11.63 -0.92
C LYS A 69 -7.05 -11.07 -2.18
N MET A 70 -7.37 -9.83 -2.55
CA MET A 70 -6.75 -9.15 -3.70
C MET A 70 -5.22 -9.09 -3.55
N TYR A 71 -4.72 -8.72 -2.38
CA TYR A 71 -3.29 -8.64 -2.10
C TYR A 71 -2.61 -10.00 -2.29
N TYR A 72 -3.13 -11.07 -1.67
CA TYR A 72 -2.56 -12.41 -1.82
C TYR A 72 -2.67 -12.96 -3.24
N ASP A 73 -3.76 -12.67 -3.96
CA ASP A 73 -3.91 -13.07 -5.36
C ASP A 73 -2.86 -12.38 -6.26
N ARG A 74 -2.50 -11.12 -5.97
CA ARG A 74 -1.40 -10.44 -6.64
C ARG A 74 -0.06 -11.10 -6.34
N LEU A 75 0.24 -11.38 -5.06
CA LEU A 75 1.49 -12.05 -4.67
C LEU A 75 1.62 -13.40 -5.38
N ARG A 76 0.56 -14.21 -5.40
CA ARG A 76 0.53 -15.48 -6.14
C ARG A 76 0.89 -15.28 -7.61
N ARG A 77 0.35 -14.27 -8.28
CA ARG A 77 0.68 -14.01 -9.70
C ARG A 77 2.15 -13.65 -9.90
N ILE A 78 2.73 -12.84 -9.02
CA ILE A 78 4.13 -12.44 -9.10
C ILE A 78 5.04 -13.65 -8.86
N TYR A 79 4.77 -14.43 -7.81
CA TYR A 79 5.63 -15.55 -7.40
C TYR A 79 5.36 -16.87 -8.13
N HIS A 80 4.21 -17.07 -8.79
CA HIS A 80 3.98 -18.22 -9.69
C HIS A 80 4.44 -17.99 -11.13
N GLN A 81 4.77 -16.75 -11.51
CA GLN A 81 5.34 -16.44 -12.82
C GLN A 81 6.88 -16.47 -12.81
N MET A 82 7.49 -16.77 -11.67
CA MET A 82 8.91 -17.07 -11.50
C MET A 82 9.11 -18.58 -11.42
#